data_AF-A0A7S1YAW4-F1
#
_entry.id   AF-A0A7S1YAW4-F1
#
_cell.length_a   1.000
_cell.length_b   1.000
_cell.length_c   1.000
_cell.angle_alpha   90.00
_cell.angle_beta   90.00
_cell.angle_gamma   90.00
#
_symmetry.space_group_name_H-M   'P 1'
#
loop_
_entity.id
_entity.type
_entity.pdbx_description
1 polymer ?
#
loop_
_entity_poly.entity_id
_entity_poly.type
_entity_poly.pdbx_seq_one_letter_code
_entity_poly.pdbx_strand_id
1 'polypeptide(L)'
;QISRRELFSKAAAAGLAVGGSVFLPFVGSASAAASNLPTAEELERIKVGHEQIVYLLNNFEKETTVCRENGGECKRNAEPVRKYMGLRSTTDPLFQIEKVFAKVKNMDLDPDKLEGFFDATEDWNSAMNMSNSMAFISQFGEYNPGGGVDEVLKYLEESRKQVTIAEKALRTIMDCLDISPS
;
A
#
# COMPACT_ATOMS: atom_id res chain seq x y z
N GLN A 1 -17.80 30.75 -19.35
CA GLN A 1 -17.19 29.48 -18.92
C GLN A 1 -16.17 29.07 -19.97
N ILE A 2 -14.89 29.08 -19.63
CA ILE A 2 -13.79 28.76 -20.55
C ILE A 2 -13.45 27.29 -20.34
N SER A 3 -13.57 26.50 -21.42
CA SER A 3 -13.29 25.08 -21.44
C SER A 3 -11.78 24.83 -21.34
N ARG A 4 -11.37 23.92 -20.44
CA ARG A 4 -9.97 23.49 -20.25
C ARG A 4 -9.32 22.90 -21.52
N ARG A 5 -10.09 22.69 -22.59
CA ARG A 5 -9.62 22.19 -23.90
C ARG A 5 -8.99 23.26 -24.80
N GLU A 6 -9.18 24.56 -24.55
CA GLU A 6 -8.54 25.59 -25.39
C GLU A 6 -7.16 26.04 -24.92
N LEU A 7 -6.73 25.63 -23.73
CA LEU A 7 -5.42 25.99 -23.16
C LEU A 7 -4.23 25.18 -23.72
N PHE A 8 -4.48 24.16 -24.55
CA PHE A 8 -3.42 23.27 -25.08
C PHE A 8 -3.18 23.32 -26.60
N SER A 9 -3.80 24.25 -27.34
CA SER A 9 -3.68 24.31 -28.81
C SER A 9 -2.94 25.52 -29.39
N LYS A 10 -1.96 26.10 -28.67
CA LYS A 10 -1.10 27.16 -29.24
C LYS A 10 0.38 26.92 -28.97
N ALA A 11 0.96 26.02 -29.75
CA ALA A 11 2.39 26.02 -30.02
C ALA A 11 2.63 25.61 -31.47
N ALA A 12 2.45 26.55 -32.40
CA ALA A 12 2.91 26.40 -33.78
C ALA A 12 3.18 27.76 -34.42
N ALA A 13 4.45 27.94 -34.82
CA ALA A 13 5.04 28.99 -35.67
C ALA A 13 5.12 30.41 -35.06
N ALA A 14 6.21 31.18 -35.17
CA ALA A 14 7.32 31.17 -36.13
C ALA A 14 8.57 31.83 -35.51
N GLY A 15 9.76 31.40 -35.94
CA GLY A 15 11.03 32.04 -35.61
C GLY A 15 12.19 31.37 -36.37
N LEU A 16 12.34 31.72 -37.64
CA LEU A 16 13.47 31.34 -38.49
C LEU A 16 14.76 32.01 -37.98
N ALA A 17 15.79 31.21 -37.67
CA ALA A 17 17.17 31.67 -37.60
C ALA A 17 18.15 30.54 -37.98
N VAL A 18 18.58 30.61 -39.24
CA VAL A 18 19.86 30.19 -39.87
C VAL A 18 20.86 29.39 -39.01
N GLY A 19 21.19 28.17 -39.47
CA GLY A 19 22.53 27.58 -39.32
C GLY A 19 22.57 26.17 -38.72
N GLY A 20 23.05 25.20 -39.52
CA GLY A 20 23.59 23.92 -39.03
C GLY A 20 22.62 22.74 -38.98
N SER A 21 22.63 21.94 -40.04
CA SER A 21 21.91 20.66 -40.11
C SER A 21 22.49 19.62 -39.13
N VAL A 22 21.75 19.30 -38.08
CA VAL A 22 21.80 17.97 -37.43
C VAL A 22 20.35 17.55 -37.15
N PHE A 23 19.77 16.77 -38.06
CA PHE A 23 18.50 16.08 -37.83
C PHE A 23 18.74 14.96 -36.81
N LEU A 24 18.43 15.20 -35.54
CA LEU A 24 18.21 14.13 -34.57
C LEU A 24 16.76 13.65 -34.73
N PRO A 25 16.51 12.35 -34.93
CA PRO A 25 15.15 11.85 -34.86
C PRO A 25 14.71 11.99 -33.40
N PHE A 26 13.78 12.90 -33.15
CA PHE A 26 13.05 12.93 -31.90
C PHE A 26 12.17 11.67 -31.89
N VAL A 27 12.72 10.59 -31.35
CA VAL A 27 11.94 9.43 -30.93
C VAL A 27 11.03 9.96 -29.82
N GLY A 28 9.82 10.37 -30.20
CA GLY A 28 8.78 10.65 -29.24
C GLY A 28 8.61 9.38 -28.42
N SER A 29 8.98 9.43 -27.14
CA SER A 29 8.63 8.39 -26.18
C SER A 29 7.12 8.21 -26.29
N ALA A 30 6.69 7.09 -26.87
CA ALA A 30 5.33 6.65 -26.75
C ALA A 30 5.08 6.53 -25.24
N SER A 31 4.40 7.52 -24.67
CA SER A 31 3.82 7.39 -23.35
C SER A 31 2.89 6.20 -23.45
N ALA A 32 3.32 5.04 -22.96
CA ALA A 32 2.48 3.87 -22.86
C ALA A 32 1.20 4.34 -22.15
N ALA A 33 0.07 4.26 -22.84
CA ALA A 33 -1.20 4.48 -22.19
C ALA A 33 -1.27 3.44 -21.06
N ALA A 34 -1.20 3.91 -19.82
CA ALA A 34 -1.29 3.01 -18.68
C ALA A 34 -2.63 2.26 -18.81
N SER A 35 -2.56 0.93 -18.90
CA SER A 35 -3.76 0.10 -18.94
C SER A 35 -4.60 0.37 -17.69
N ASN A 36 -5.91 0.47 -17.87
CA ASN A 36 -6.86 0.56 -16.76
C ASN A 36 -7.05 -0.79 -16.06
N LEU A 37 -6.56 -1.89 -16.65
CA LEU A 37 -6.53 -3.22 -16.05
C LEU A 37 -5.24 -3.42 -15.24
N PRO A 38 -5.30 -4.20 -14.14
CA PRO A 38 -4.10 -4.57 -13.40
C PRO A 38 -3.23 -5.52 -14.24
N THR A 39 -1.92 -5.37 -14.12
CA THR A 39 -0.93 -6.30 -14.67
C THR A 39 -0.81 -7.55 -13.81
N ALA A 40 -0.21 -8.63 -14.34
CA ALA A 40 0.04 -9.85 -13.57
C ALA A 40 0.95 -9.57 -12.36
N GLU A 41 1.96 -8.73 -12.55
CA GLU A 41 2.86 -8.28 -11.49
C GLU A 41 2.12 -7.48 -10.41
N GLU A 42 1.10 -6.69 -10.80
CA GLU A 42 0.26 -5.98 -9.84
C GLU A 42 -0.63 -6.91 -9.02
N LEU A 43 -1.17 -7.96 -9.63
CA LEU A 43 -1.98 -8.96 -8.91
C LEU A 43 -1.11 -9.81 -7.96
N GLU A 44 0.11 -10.18 -8.38
CA GLU A 44 1.04 -10.94 -7.55
C GLU A 44 1.41 -10.20 -6.25
N ARG A 45 1.42 -8.87 -6.28
CA ARG A 45 1.66 -8.06 -5.07
C ARG A 45 0.63 -8.29 -3.96
N ILE A 46 -0.63 -8.59 -4.32
CA ILE A 46 -1.69 -8.90 -3.34
C ILE A 46 -1.32 -10.17 -2.57
N LYS A 47 -0.89 -11.20 -3.31
CA LYS A 47 -0.48 -12.49 -2.76
C LYS A 47 0.75 -12.37 -1.87
N VAL A 48 1.82 -11.74 -2.38
CA VAL A 48 3.06 -11.53 -1.60
C VAL A 48 2.81 -10.66 -0.36
N GLY A 49 1.95 -9.63 -0.48
CA GLY A 49 1.56 -8.80 0.64
C GLY A 49 0.76 -9.55 1.72
N HIS A 50 -0.13 -10.46 1.31
CA HIS A 50 -0.86 -11.33 2.24
C HIS A 50 0.10 -12.24 3.02
N GLU A 51 1.05 -12.89 2.34
CA GLU A 51 2.07 -13.74 2.99
C GLU A 51 2.90 -12.97 4.03
N GLN A 52 3.29 -11.73 3.70
CA GLN A 52 4.02 -10.85 4.60
C GLN A 52 3.22 -10.52 5.87
N ILE A 53 1.92 -10.23 5.72
CA ILE A 53 1.03 -9.98 6.86
C ILE A 53 0.85 -11.25 7.70
N VAL A 54 0.66 -12.41 7.06
CA VAL A 54 0.58 -13.70 7.77
C VAL A 54 1.87 -13.98 8.55
N TYR A 55 3.04 -13.74 7.95
CA TYR A 55 4.32 -13.86 8.66
C TYR A 55 4.38 -12.94 9.88
N LEU A 56 4.01 -11.65 9.74
CA LEU A 56 3.96 -10.72 10.86
C LEU A 56 3.04 -11.23 11.96
N LEU A 57 1.82 -11.68 11.64
CA LEU A 57 0.86 -12.15 12.64
C LEU A 57 1.37 -13.39 13.39
N ASN A 58 2.00 -14.33 12.67
CA ASN A 58 2.56 -15.55 13.26
C ASN A 58 3.82 -15.29 14.09
N ASN A 59 4.54 -14.20 13.83
CA ASN A 59 5.79 -13.84 14.48
C ASN A 59 5.67 -12.52 15.26
N PHE A 60 4.45 -12.09 15.59
CA PHE A 60 4.20 -10.70 16.00
C PHE A 60 5.04 -10.29 17.20
N GLU A 61 5.09 -11.12 18.23
CA GLU A 61 5.90 -10.90 19.43
C GLU A 61 7.39 -10.77 19.12
N LYS A 62 7.91 -11.66 18.28
CA LYS A 62 9.32 -11.66 17.87
C LYS A 62 9.67 -10.40 17.08
N GLU A 63 8.87 -10.09 16.06
CA GLU A 63 9.14 -8.95 15.16
C GLU A 63 9.00 -7.62 15.91
N THR A 64 8.03 -7.51 16.82
CA THR A 64 7.74 -6.28 17.58
C THR A 64 8.51 -6.18 18.91
N THR A 65 9.54 -7.00 19.12
CA THR A 65 10.43 -6.93 20.28
C THR A 65 11.85 -6.58 19.84
N VAL A 66 12.42 -5.54 20.45
CA VAL A 66 13.84 -5.18 20.27
C VAL A 66 14.54 -5.26 21.61
N CYS A 67 15.49 -6.18 21.73
CA CYS A 67 16.32 -6.33 22.92
C CYS A 67 17.67 -5.64 22.72
N ARG A 68 18.20 -5.02 23.78
CA ARG A 68 19.57 -4.48 23.74
C ARG A 68 20.57 -5.62 23.62
N GLU A 69 21.64 -5.41 22.86
CA GLU A 69 22.79 -6.32 22.83
C GLU A 69 23.33 -6.48 24.26
N ASN A 70 23.66 -7.72 24.65
CA ASN A 70 24.08 -8.16 26.00
C ASN A 70 22.99 -8.51 27.03
N GLY A 71 21.77 -8.85 26.58
CA GLY A 71 20.72 -9.38 27.48
C GLY A 71 20.04 -8.31 28.34
N GLY A 72 20.07 -7.06 27.89
CA GLY A 72 19.35 -5.96 28.54
C GLY A 72 17.84 -6.00 28.30
N GLU A 73 17.13 -5.03 28.89
CA GLU A 73 15.68 -4.87 28.78
C GLU A 73 15.21 -4.87 27.31
N CYS A 74 14.23 -5.71 27.01
CA CYS A 74 13.56 -5.75 25.72
C CYS A 74 12.43 -4.72 25.67
N LYS A 75 12.38 -3.95 24.60
CA LYS A 75 11.34 -2.96 24.35
C LYS A 75 10.43 -3.38 23.22
N ARG A 76 9.16 -2.97 23.32
CA ARG A 76 8.17 -3.17 22.27
C ARG A 76 8.29 -2.11 21.20
N ASN A 77 8.18 -2.53 19.94
CA ASN A 77 8.36 -1.69 18.77
C ASN A 77 7.25 -1.94 17.77
N ALA A 78 6.49 -0.89 17.43
CA ALA A 78 5.41 -0.94 16.46
C ALA A 78 5.87 -0.71 15.00
N GLU A 79 7.14 -0.40 14.75
CA GLU A 79 7.70 -0.22 13.39
C GLU A 79 7.43 -1.40 12.43
N PRO A 80 7.58 -2.68 12.86
CA PRO A 80 7.29 -3.81 12.00
C PRO A 80 5.88 -3.78 11.43
N VAL A 81 4.87 -3.34 12.20
CA VAL A 81 3.50 -3.25 11.69
C VAL A 81 3.44 -2.34 10.47
N ARG A 82 4.02 -1.14 10.55
CA ARG A 82 4.04 -0.18 9.45
C ARG A 82 4.87 -0.70 8.27
N LYS A 83 5.93 -1.47 8.53
CA LYS A 83 6.74 -2.11 7.49
C LYS A 83 5.93 -3.14 6.70
N TYR A 84 5.37 -4.15 7.37
CA TYR A 84 4.63 -5.24 6.71
C TYR A 84 3.29 -4.79 6.11
N MET A 85 2.76 -3.62 6.49
CA MET A 85 1.59 -3.00 5.87
C MET A 85 1.92 -2.13 4.64
N GLY A 86 3.17 -2.12 4.16
CA GLY A 86 3.59 -1.35 2.98
C GLY A 86 3.71 0.16 3.19
N LEU A 87 3.82 0.62 4.44
CA LEU A 87 3.82 2.05 4.79
C LEU A 87 5.23 2.63 4.98
N ARG A 88 6.27 1.82 4.74
CA ARG A 88 7.67 2.20 4.96
C ARG A 88 8.52 2.25 3.70
N SER A 89 8.15 1.54 2.64
CA SER A 89 8.93 1.51 1.40
C SER A 89 8.01 1.64 0.19
N THR A 90 8.47 2.37 -0.82
CA THR A 90 7.78 2.48 -2.13
C THR A 90 7.94 1.23 -2.99
N THR A 91 8.84 0.32 -2.61
CA THR A 91 9.08 -0.95 -3.29
C THR A 91 8.37 -2.12 -2.60
N ASP A 92 7.64 -1.86 -1.52
CA ASP A 92 6.89 -2.89 -0.80
C ASP A 92 5.71 -3.38 -1.66
N PRO A 93 5.38 -4.68 -1.66
CA PRO A 93 4.23 -5.20 -2.38
C PRO A 93 2.94 -4.46 -2.06
N LEU A 94 2.71 -4.06 -0.81
CA LEU A 94 1.49 -3.38 -0.38
C LEU A 94 1.53 -1.86 -0.56
N PHE A 95 2.62 -1.29 -1.04
CA PHE A 95 2.74 0.14 -1.27
C PHE A 95 1.71 0.66 -2.28
N GLN A 96 0.78 1.49 -1.85
CA GLN A 96 -0.31 2.01 -2.70
C GLN A 96 -1.15 0.90 -3.36
N ILE A 97 -1.35 -0.23 -2.67
CA ILE A 97 -2.11 -1.37 -3.21
C ILE A 97 -3.56 -1.01 -3.57
N GLU A 98 -4.11 0.06 -2.98
CA GLU A 98 -5.42 0.60 -3.34
C GLU A 98 -5.51 1.02 -4.81
N LYS A 99 -4.39 1.39 -5.44
CA LYS A 99 -4.34 1.66 -6.88
C LYS A 99 -4.54 0.40 -7.71
N VAL A 100 -4.06 -0.75 -7.22
CA VAL A 100 -4.31 -2.04 -7.85
C VAL A 100 -5.78 -2.40 -7.69
N PHE A 101 -6.35 -2.25 -6.49
CA PHE A 101 -7.79 -2.48 -6.26
C PHE A 101 -8.68 -1.61 -7.14
N ALA A 102 -8.29 -0.35 -7.38
CA ALA A 102 -9.01 0.54 -8.29
C ALA A 102 -8.99 0.06 -9.75
N LYS A 103 -7.90 -0.57 -10.19
CA LYS A 103 -7.80 -1.17 -11.54
C LYS A 103 -8.59 -2.47 -11.65
N VAL A 104 -8.62 -3.28 -10.60
CA VAL A 104 -9.36 -4.55 -10.53
C VAL A 104 -10.85 -4.35 -10.82
N LYS A 105 -11.43 -3.19 -10.45
CA LYS A 105 -12.82 -2.82 -10.79
C LYS A 105 -13.12 -2.80 -12.28
N ASN A 106 -12.10 -2.75 -13.14
CA ASN A 106 -12.25 -2.77 -14.59
C ASN A 106 -12.10 -4.18 -15.18
N MET A 107 -11.78 -5.19 -14.36
CA MET A 107 -11.77 -6.60 -14.77
C MET A 107 -13.21 -7.12 -14.92
N ASP A 108 -13.34 -8.18 -15.71
CA ASP A 108 -14.58 -8.96 -15.79
C ASP A 108 -14.63 -9.92 -14.58
N LEU A 109 -15.08 -9.40 -13.44
CA LEU A 109 -15.24 -10.17 -12.21
C LEU A 109 -16.58 -10.88 -12.18
N ASP A 110 -16.60 -12.06 -11.54
CA ASP A 110 -17.84 -12.77 -11.23
C ASP A 110 -18.81 -11.83 -10.48
N PRO A 111 -20.02 -11.58 -11.01
CA PRO A 111 -21.02 -10.75 -10.36
C PRO A 111 -21.31 -11.15 -8.91
N ASP A 112 -21.24 -12.44 -8.59
CA ASP A 112 -21.50 -12.97 -7.25
C ASP A 112 -20.36 -12.65 -6.26
N LYS A 113 -19.17 -12.28 -6.77
CA LYS A 113 -17.99 -11.92 -5.97
C LYS A 113 -17.76 -10.41 -5.84
N LEU A 114 -18.52 -9.59 -6.58
CA LEU A 114 -18.33 -8.13 -6.63
C LEU A 114 -18.57 -7.46 -5.28
N GLU A 115 -19.66 -7.80 -4.59
CA GLU A 115 -19.99 -7.24 -3.27
C GLU A 115 -18.88 -7.56 -2.26
N GLY A 116 -18.48 -8.84 -2.18
CA GLY A 116 -17.38 -9.27 -1.32
C GLY A 116 -16.05 -8.56 -1.61
N PHE A 117 -15.75 -8.28 -2.88
CA PHE A 117 -14.56 -7.53 -3.26
C PHE A 117 -14.61 -6.07 -2.77
N PHE A 118 -15.76 -5.40 -2.91
CA PHE A 118 -15.92 -4.02 -2.47
C PHE A 118 -15.85 -3.89 -0.95
N ASP A 119 -16.59 -4.73 -0.22
CA ASP A 119 -16.59 -4.75 1.24
C ASP A 119 -15.18 -5.03 1.79
N ALA A 120 -14.48 -6.02 1.22
CA ALA A 120 -13.12 -6.33 1.62
C ALA A 120 -12.14 -5.19 1.29
N THR A 121 -12.35 -4.46 0.19
CA THR A 121 -11.55 -3.27 -0.13
C THR A 121 -11.78 -2.15 0.89
N GLU A 122 -13.01 -1.95 1.37
CA GLU A 122 -13.32 -0.97 2.41
C GLU A 122 -12.71 -1.37 3.77
N ASP A 123 -12.86 -2.63 4.16
CA ASP A 123 -12.26 -3.19 5.37
C ASP A 123 -10.73 -3.04 5.35
N TRP A 124 -10.09 -3.36 4.22
CA TRP A 124 -8.65 -3.14 4.03
C TRP A 124 -8.26 -1.68 4.31
N ASN A 125 -8.95 -0.74 3.67
CA ASN A 125 -8.61 0.69 3.78
C ASN A 125 -8.79 1.20 5.22
N SER A 126 -9.87 0.78 5.89
CA SER A 126 -10.13 1.13 7.29
C SER A 126 -9.05 0.53 8.21
N ALA A 127 -8.81 -0.77 8.09
CA ALA A 127 -7.84 -1.50 8.91
C ALA A 127 -6.40 -1.00 8.71
N MET A 128 -6.01 -0.68 7.47
CA MET A 128 -4.69 -0.12 7.18
C MET A 128 -4.50 1.22 7.89
N ASN A 129 -5.46 2.15 7.74
CA ASN A 129 -5.39 3.46 8.39
C ASN A 129 -5.36 3.35 9.94
N MET A 130 -6.19 2.47 10.49
CA MET A 130 -6.26 2.27 11.94
C MET A 130 -5.00 1.58 12.47
N SER A 131 -4.49 0.55 11.80
CA SER A 131 -3.25 -0.14 12.19
C SER A 131 -2.06 0.84 12.25
N ASN A 132 -1.93 1.72 11.25
CA ASN A 132 -0.91 2.75 11.20
C ASN A 132 -1.06 3.77 12.35
N SER A 133 -2.29 4.20 12.62
CA SER A 133 -2.59 5.15 13.69
C SER A 133 -2.23 4.57 15.06
N MET A 134 -2.66 3.33 15.34
CA MET A 134 -2.37 2.64 16.60
C MET A 134 -0.88 2.35 16.75
N ALA A 135 -0.20 1.92 15.67
CA ALA A 135 1.24 1.73 15.67
C ALA A 135 1.99 3.03 15.96
N PHE A 136 1.56 4.15 15.37
CA PHE A 136 2.15 5.45 15.63
C PHE A 136 1.94 5.89 17.09
N ILE A 137 0.73 5.75 17.63
CA ILE A 137 0.45 6.11 19.04
C ILE A 137 1.29 5.26 20.01
N SER A 138 1.39 3.96 19.75
CA SER A 138 2.20 3.02 20.56
C SER A 138 3.65 3.50 20.74
N GLN A 139 4.25 4.13 19.73
CA GLN A 139 5.63 4.64 19.79
C GLN A 139 5.84 5.73 20.84
N PHE A 140 4.78 6.41 21.26
CA PHE A 140 4.83 7.48 22.25
C PHE A 140 4.22 7.08 23.59
N GLY A 141 3.80 5.82 23.75
CA GLY A 141 3.10 5.35 24.95
C GLY A 141 3.87 5.60 26.25
N GLU A 142 5.20 5.44 26.25
CA GLU A 142 6.06 5.71 27.41
C GLU A 142 6.21 7.21 27.74
N TYR A 143 6.01 8.12 26.77
CA TYR A 143 6.31 9.55 26.91
C TYR A 143 5.08 10.42 27.19
N ASN A 144 3.87 9.87 27.05
CA ASN A 144 2.63 10.62 27.26
C ASN A 144 2.29 10.79 28.75
N PRO A 145 1.67 11.91 29.16
CA PRO A 145 1.15 12.07 30.52
C PRO A 145 0.16 10.94 30.87
N GLY A 146 0.44 10.17 31.93
CA GLY A 146 -0.33 8.97 32.28
C GLY A 146 -0.01 7.72 31.44
N GLY A 147 1.04 7.78 30.62
CA GLY A 147 1.53 6.68 29.79
C GLY A 147 2.41 5.67 30.53
N GLY A 148 3.00 4.75 29.78
CA GLY A 148 3.86 3.70 30.28
C GLY A 148 3.95 2.52 29.30
N VAL A 149 4.67 1.47 29.71
CA VAL A 149 4.83 0.24 28.93
C VAL A 149 3.47 -0.39 28.61
N ASP A 150 2.50 -0.31 29.53
CA ASP A 150 1.15 -0.83 29.33
C ASP A 150 0.40 -0.10 28.21
N GLU A 151 0.57 1.22 28.06
CA GLU A 151 -0.03 1.96 26.95
C GLU A 151 0.65 1.63 25.62
N VAL A 152 1.98 1.41 25.61
CA VAL A 152 2.69 0.90 24.42
C VAL A 152 2.08 -0.43 23.99
N LEU A 153 1.94 -1.38 24.93
CA LEU A 153 1.40 -2.71 24.68
C LEU A 153 -0.06 -2.68 24.22
N LYS A 154 -0.89 -1.86 24.85
CA LYS A 154 -2.30 -1.68 24.48
C LYS A 154 -2.45 -1.21 23.04
N TYR A 155 -1.77 -0.13 22.65
CA TYR A 155 -1.89 0.38 21.28
C TYR A 155 -1.20 -0.54 20.25
N LEU A 156 -0.15 -1.26 20.65
CA LEU A 156 0.45 -2.27 19.79
C LEU A 156 -0.50 -3.45 19.53
N GLU A 157 -1.22 -3.91 20.56
CA GLU A 157 -2.23 -4.96 20.43
C GLU A 157 -3.45 -4.48 19.61
N GLU A 158 -3.90 -3.24 19.80
CA GLU A 158 -4.94 -2.66 18.94
C GLU A 158 -4.47 -2.61 17.47
N SER A 159 -3.20 -2.25 17.24
CA SER A 159 -2.62 -2.32 15.90
C SER A 159 -2.63 -3.75 15.34
N ARG A 160 -2.28 -4.77 16.14
CA ARG A 160 -2.33 -6.20 15.75
C ARG A 160 -3.74 -6.65 15.34
N LYS A 161 -4.77 -6.23 16.08
CA LYS A 161 -6.16 -6.53 15.74
C LYS A 161 -6.53 -5.97 14.38
N GLN A 162 -6.10 -4.76 14.07
CA GLN A 162 -6.34 -4.15 12.75
C GLN A 162 -5.56 -4.86 11.64
N VAL A 163 -4.31 -5.28 11.89
CA VAL A 163 -3.56 -6.12 10.94
C VAL A 163 -4.29 -7.45 10.66
N THR A 164 -4.95 -8.02 11.68
CA THR A 164 -5.76 -9.24 11.51
C THR A 164 -6.98 -8.98 10.62
N ILE A 165 -7.61 -7.81 10.72
CA ILE A 165 -8.72 -7.43 9.82
C ILE A 165 -8.19 -7.24 8.40
N ALA A 166 -7.06 -6.56 8.24
CA ALA A 166 -6.41 -6.36 6.95
C ALA A 166 -6.02 -7.69 6.27
N GLU A 167 -5.51 -8.66 7.03
CA GLU A 167 -5.24 -10.02 6.53
C GLU A 167 -6.49 -10.68 5.95
N LYS A 168 -7.59 -10.65 6.72
CA LYS A 168 -8.86 -11.25 6.29
C LYS A 168 -9.40 -10.57 5.05
N ALA A 169 -9.32 -9.25 4.99
CA ALA A 169 -9.70 -8.46 3.83
C ALA A 169 -8.88 -8.85 2.59
N LEU A 170 -7.55 -8.96 2.68
CA LEU A 170 -6.72 -9.43 1.56
C LEU A 170 -7.06 -10.84 1.14
N ARG A 171 -7.32 -11.75 2.08
CA ARG A 171 -7.72 -13.12 1.76
C ARG A 171 -9.04 -13.13 0.98
N THR A 172 -10.05 -12.38 1.43
CA THR A 172 -11.31 -12.24 0.69
C THR A 172 -11.08 -11.63 -0.70
N ILE A 173 -10.21 -10.61 -0.83
CA ILE A 173 -9.85 -10.05 -2.14
C ILE A 173 -9.21 -11.13 -3.02
N MET A 174 -8.29 -11.93 -2.50
CA MET A 174 -7.67 -13.03 -3.25
C MET A 174 -8.71 -14.06 -3.72
N ASP A 175 -9.65 -14.46 -2.84
CA ASP A 175 -10.75 -15.37 -3.19
C ASP A 175 -11.67 -14.78 -4.27
N CYS A 176 -11.97 -13.48 -4.17
CA CYS A 176 -12.74 -12.75 -5.18
C CYS A 176 -12.05 -12.71 -6.55
N LEU A 177 -10.72 -12.75 -6.57
CA LEU A 177 -9.89 -12.66 -7.78
C LEU A 177 -9.34 -14.02 -8.24
N ASP A 178 -9.74 -15.11 -7.58
CA ASP A 178 -9.25 -16.47 -7.83
C ASP A 178 -7.71 -16.59 -7.73
N ILE A 179 -7.11 -15.78 -6.86
CA ILE A 179 -5.68 -15.82 -6.55
C ILE A 179 -5.47 -16.89 -5.47
N SER A 180 -4.79 -17.98 -5.81
CA SER A 180 -4.49 -19.03 -4.83
C SER A 180 -3.46 -18.56 -3.79
N PRO A 181 -3.64 -18.87 -2.50
CA PRO A 181 -2.60 -18.71 -1.49
C PRO A 181 -1.39 -19.60 -1.84
N SER A 182 -0.22 -19.23 -1.33
CA SER A 182 1.01 -20.04 -1.44
C SER A 182 0.98 -21.31 -0.62
#